data_AF-A0A942N657-F1
#
_entry.id   AF-A0A942N657-F1
#
_cell.length_a   1.000
_cell.length_b   1.000
_cell.length_c   1.000
_cell.angle_alpha   90.00
_cell.angle_beta   90.00
_cell.angle_gamma   90.00
#
_symmetry.space_group_name_H-M   'P 1'
#
loop_
_entity.id
_entity.type
_entity.pdbx_description
1 polymer ?
#
loop_
_entity_poly.entity_id
_entity_poly.type
_entity_poly.pdbx_seq_one_letter_code
_entity_poly.pdbx_strand_id
1 'polypeptide(L)'
;MKKIGIVITDGVGYRNFVLSDFLDQASNQFEKVVLFSCLPKSAYQKIPNKVEVIELQVIEETFFTWFWRKAKEVAHLQLHRKNNFGIQDNWIANRSKRWTTRGVATRVIYGFTKYFHQEEHIAWYEKQQQNTFAKHALTKQYQAYFEAQQIEVLFFTHQRPPYIAPMVLAAKKSNILNTTFIFSWDNLASKGRMAATFDHYLVWSKWMQSDLLQFYKQVTPKQVHVVGTPQFEPYVLDRYGYDRATFYDKFQLEPNLPTILFSCGDVSTSPNDPHYINTIASAMERAEIPKVNLLIRTSPAETPDRFQTIREQFPWIRWNVPQWYLARSEHQETWSQRIPTEEDVHDLKAILQHTDVHVNMLSTMSLDGMLFQKPILNPVFGNGTNGLGNDQRFLNYEHIKIVIESKATYICNESKSLITSIMYALQNPLNKLEQQKQLVRMQVVTPLEGTSKRIVETLAYLIENQ
;
A
#
# COMPACT_ATOMS: atom_id res chain seq x y z
N MET A 1 -13.67 29.41 -11.35
CA MET A 1 -12.31 29.22 -10.79
C MET A 1 -12.34 27.87 -10.10
N LYS A 2 -11.34 27.00 -10.35
CA LYS A 2 -11.50 25.56 -10.10
C LYS A 2 -11.30 25.18 -8.64
N LYS A 3 -12.26 24.48 -8.03
CA LYS A 3 -12.17 23.97 -6.65
C LYS A 3 -12.18 22.45 -6.61
N ILE A 4 -11.17 21.88 -5.94
CA ILE A 4 -10.96 20.44 -5.85
C ILE A 4 -11.24 19.93 -4.43
N GLY A 5 -11.93 18.80 -4.35
CA GLY A 5 -11.99 17.97 -3.15
C GLY A 5 -10.93 16.87 -3.22
N ILE A 6 -10.16 16.70 -2.15
CA ILE A 6 -9.20 15.60 -1.99
C ILE A 6 -9.64 14.77 -0.79
N VAL A 7 -9.88 13.48 -0.99
CA VAL A 7 -10.30 12.55 0.06
C VAL A 7 -9.10 11.81 0.60
N ILE A 8 -8.60 12.22 1.78
CA ILE A 8 -7.53 11.51 2.50
C ILE A 8 -8.16 10.42 3.35
N THR A 9 -7.92 9.16 2.97
CA THR A 9 -8.63 8.01 3.54
C THR A 9 -7.99 7.44 4.80
N ASP A 10 -6.66 7.46 4.86
CA ASP A 10 -5.88 6.79 5.90
C ASP A 10 -4.46 7.39 5.99
N GLY A 11 -3.68 6.96 6.97
CA GLY A 11 -2.32 7.45 7.15
C GLY A 11 -1.36 7.10 6.01
N VAL A 12 -1.69 6.12 5.18
CA VAL A 12 -0.92 5.81 3.98
C VAL A 12 -1.17 6.88 2.90
N GLY A 13 -2.44 7.26 2.67
CA GLY A 13 -2.80 8.43 1.88
C GLY A 13 -2.17 9.71 2.42
N TYR A 14 -2.13 9.87 3.75
CA TYR A 14 -1.45 10.98 4.40
C TYR A 14 0.05 11.01 4.03
N ARG A 15 0.77 9.90 4.19
CA ARG A 15 2.19 9.80 3.80
C ARG A 15 2.42 10.21 2.35
N ASN A 16 1.59 9.69 1.45
CA ASN A 16 1.82 9.83 0.02
C ASN A 16 1.41 11.21 -0.53
N PHE A 17 0.41 11.86 0.04
CA PHE A 17 -0.16 13.09 -0.51
C PHE A 17 -0.04 14.31 0.41
N VAL A 18 0.20 14.13 1.71
CA VAL A 18 0.36 15.23 2.67
C VAL A 18 1.83 15.45 3.02
N LEU A 19 2.62 14.37 3.13
CA LEU A 19 4.08 14.44 3.34
C LEU A 19 4.88 14.50 2.03
N SER A 20 4.22 14.75 0.90
CA SER A 20 4.84 15.02 -0.41
C SER A 20 4.58 16.46 -0.85
N ASP A 21 4.97 16.82 -2.07
CA ASP A 21 4.73 18.17 -2.62
C ASP A 21 3.28 18.35 -3.12
N PHE A 22 2.42 17.34 -2.99
CA PHE A 22 1.12 17.30 -3.65
C PHE A 22 0.20 18.44 -3.23
N LEU A 23 0.11 18.77 -1.94
CA LEU A 23 -0.73 19.87 -1.48
C LEU A 23 -0.22 21.24 -1.95
N ASP A 24 1.11 21.42 -2.05
CA ASP A 24 1.70 22.64 -2.59
C ASP A 24 1.40 22.78 -4.08
N GLN A 25 1.61 21.71 -4.85
CA GLN A 25 1.28 21.69 -6.28
C GLN A 25 -0.22 21.94 -6.51
N ALA A 26 -1.10 21.29 -5.72
CA ALA A 26 -2.54 21.48 -5.82
C ALA A 26 -2.95 22.93 -5.47
N SER A 27 -2.35 23.53 -4.44
CA SER A 27 -2.63 24.92 -4.05
C SER A 27 -2.16 25.94 -5.09
N ASN A 28 -1.13 25.60 -5.86
CA ASN A 28 -0.68 26.43 -6.97
C ASN A 28 -1.60 26.30 -8.19
N GLN A 29 -2.15 25.12 -8.44
CA GLN A 29 -2.99 24.84 -9.61
C GLN A 29 -4.46 25.23 -9.43
N PHE A 30 -5.01 25.06 -8.23
CA PHE A 30 -6.43 25.26 -7.93
C PHE A 30 -6.67 26.55 -7.14
N GLU A 31 -7.87 27.13 -7.28
CA GLU A 31 -8.27 28.31 -6.52
C GLU A 31 -8.38 27.97 -5.03
N LYS A 32 -8.99 26.82 -4.75
CA LYS A 32 -9.21 26.28 -3.41
C LYS A 32 -9.07 24.77 -3.42
N VAL A 33 -8.45 24.24 -2.39
CA VAL A 33 -8.30 22.81 -2.14
C VAL A 33 -9.03 22.47 -0.85
N VAL A 34 -9.97 21.52 -0.89
CA VAL A 34 -10.68 21.04 0.29
C VAL A 34 -10.28 19.61 0.57
N LEU A 35 -9.58 19.39 1.69
CA LEU A 35 -9.24 18.07 2.20
C LEU A 35 -10.43 17.52 2.99
N PHE A 36 -11.13 16.57 2.38
CA PHE A 36 -12.12 15.75 3.06
C PHE A 36 -11.41 14.57 3.73
N SER A 37 -11.12 14.71 5.02
CA SER A 37 -10.23 13.77 5.71
C SER A 37 -10.98 12.77 6.57
N CYS A 38 -10.71 11.47 6.37
CA CYS A 38 -11.09 10.41 7.31
C CYS A 38 -10.13 10.31 8.51
N LEU A 39 -9.15 11.21 8.62
CA LEU A 39 -8.24 11.38 9.74
C LEU A 39 -8.62 12.65 10.53
N PRO A 40 -8.23 12.77 11.80
CA PRO A 40 -8.49 13.98 12.58
C PRO A 40 -7.90 15.24 11.95
N LYS A 41 -8.64 16.35 11.95
CA LYS A 41 -8.16 17.65 11.47
C LYS A 41 -6.88 18.10 12.19
N SER A 42 -6.72 17.74 13.45
CA SER A 42 -5.53 18.04 14.27
C SER A 42 -4.24 17.40 13.75
N ALA A 43 -4.32 16.38 12.88
CA ALA A 43 -3.13 15.79 12.26
C ALA A 43 -2.47 16.73 11.23
N TYR A 44 -3.23 17.68 10.68
CA TYR A 44 -2.78 18.57 9.60
C TYR A 44 -2.18 19.86 10.17
N GLN A 45 -0.94 19.80 10.65
CA GLN A 45 -0.28 20.95 11.29
C GLN A 45 0.31 21.96 10.29
N LYS A 46 0.86 21.48 9.17
CA LYS A 46 1.47 22.29 8.11
C LYS A 46 0.71 22.06 6.82
N ILE A 47 -0.18 22.99 6.46
CA ILE A 47 -0.92 22.95 5.19
C ILE A 47 -0.88 24.34 4.54
N PRO A 48 -0.86 24.42 3.19
CA PRO A 48 -0.89 25.70 2.49
C PRO A 48 -2.17 26.52 2.76
N ASN A 49 -2.08 27.84 2.65
CA ASN A 49 -3.19 28.77 2.96
C ASN A 49 -4.47 28.54 2.16
N LYS A 50 -4.38 27.97 0.95
CA LYS A 50 -5.54 27.66 0.09
C LYS A 50 -6.18 26.30 0.40
N VAL A 51 -5.65 25.57 1.38
CA VAL A 51 -6.13 24.25 1.79
C VAL A 51 -7.01 24.39 3.02
N GLU A 52 -8.26 23.92 2.90
CA GLU A 52 -9.17 23.77 4.03
C GLU A 52 -9.32 22.29 4.37
N VAL A 53 -9.22 21.93 5.66
CA VAL A 53 -9.47 20.56 6.12
C VAL A 53 -10.87 20.48 6.74
N ILE A 54 -11.68 19.57 6.17
CA ILE A 54 -12.97 19.13 6.69
C ILE A 54 -12.81 17.68 7.13
N GLU A 55 -12.92 17.46 8.43
CA GLU A 55 -12.93 16.12 9.01
C GLU A 55 -14.26 15.41 8.69
N LEU A 56 -14.18 14.19 8.17
CA LEU A 56 -15.31 13.36 7.81
C LEU A 56 -15.69 12.43 8.96
N GLN A 57 -16.99 12.38 9.23
CA GLN A 57 -17.59 11.21 9.86
C GLN A 57 -17.78 10.12 8.81
N VAL A 58 -17.55 8.86 9.16
CA VAL A 58 -17.74 7.72 8.25
C VAL A 58 -18.98 6.93 8.62
N ILE A 59 -19.66 6.36 7.61
CA ILE A 59 -20.79 5.47 7.86
C ILE A 59 -20.26 4.15 8.43
N GLU A 60 -20.75 3.76 9.60
CA GLU A 60 -20.56 2.41 10.12
C GLU A 60 -21.33 1.39 9.28
N GLU A 61 -20.65 0.33 8.89
CA GLU A 61 -21.23 -0.60 7.93
C GLU A 61 -22.33 -1.48 8.55
N THR A 62 -23.58 -1.23 8.15
CA THR A 62 -24.72 -2.10 8.48
C THR A 62 -24.56 -3.49 7.90
N PHE A 63 -25.31 -4.47 8.42
CA PHE A 63 -25.28 -5.83 7.88
C PHE A 63 -25.60 -5.91 6.38
N PHE A 64 -26.61 -5.19 5.90
CA PHE A 64 -26.99 -5.23 4.48
C PHE A 64 -25.96 -4.53 3.58
N THR A 65 -25.37 -3.43 4.05
CA THR A 65 -24.25 -2.78 3.34
C THR A 65 -23.07 -3.74 3.21
N TRP A 66 -22.69 -4.37 4.32
CA TRP A 66 -21.65 -5.41 4.36
C TRP A 66 -21.97 -6.57 3.43
N PHE A 67 -23.21 -7.05 3.44
CA PHE A 67 -23.65 -8.21 2.64
C PHE A 67 -23.45 -7.95 1.14
N TRP A 68 -23.95 -6.81 0.64
CA TRP A 68 -23.82 -6.47 -0.78
C TRP A 68 -22.39 -6.15 -1.18
N ARG A 69 -21.63 -5.46 -0.31
CA ARG A 69 -20.20 -5.25 -0.54
C ARG A 69 -19.44 -6.58 -0.63
N LYS A 70 -19.75 -7.52 0.26
CA LYS A 70 -19.13 -8.85 0.30
C LYS A 70 -19.54 -9.70 -0.90
N ALA A 71 -20.80 -9.61 -1.35
CA ALA A 71 -21.25 -10.24 -2.58
C ALA A 71 -20.49 -9.71 -3.81
N LYS A 72 -20.32 -8.38 -3.90
CA LYS A 72 -19.50 -7.73 -4.93
C LYS A 72 -18.05 -8.23 -4.93
N GLU A 73 -17.41 -8.23 -3.76
CA GLU A 73 -16.03 -8.73 -3.57
C GLU A 73 -15.89 -10.20 -3.99
N VAL A 74 -16.75 -11.09 -3.48
CA VAL A 74 -16.68 -12.53 -3.80
C VAL A 74 -16.99 -12.80 -5.27
N ALA A 75 -17.96 -12.11 -5.87
CA ALA A 75 -18.29 -12.24 -7.29
C ALA A 75 -17.10 -11.84 -8.18
N HIS A 76 -16.47 -10.68 -7.90
CA HIS A 76 -15.29 -10.25 -8.65
C HIS A 76 -14.13 -11.25 -8.52
N LEU A 77 -13.84 -11.72 -7.30
CA LEU A 77 -12.82 -12.76 -7.11
C LEU A 77 -13.17 -14.05 -7.86
N GLN A 78 -14.45 -14.45 -7.91
CA GLN A 78 -14.88 -15.62 -8.68
C GLN A 78 -14.70 -15.48 -10.18
N LEU A 79 -14.99 -14.30 -10.74
CA LEU A 79 -14.84 -14.01 -12.15
C LEU A 79 -13.38 -14.13 -12.61
N HIS A 80 -12.44 -13.68 -11.77
CA HIS A 80 -11.03 -13.53 -12.17
C HIS A 80 -10.06 -14.57 -11.57
N ARG A 81 -10.52 -15.47 -10.70
CA ARG A 81 -9.64 -16.48 -10.06
C ARG A 81 -9.01 -17.50 -11.03
N LYS A 82 -9.63 -17.75 -12.18
CA LYS A 82 -9.11 -18.74 -13.14
C LYS A 82 -7.77 -18.26 -13.69
N ASN A 83 -6.74 -19.08 -13.58
CA ASN A 83 -5.37 -18.76 -13.97
C ASN A 83 -4.74 -17.56 -13.22
N ASN A 84 -5.30 -17.14 -12.08
CA ASN A 84 -4.71 -16.13 -11.21
C ASN A 84 -4.66 -16.65 -9.78
N PHE A 85 -3.47 -17.09 -9.34
CA PHE A 85 -3.28 -17.68 -8.01
C PHE A 85 -3.55 -16.67 -6.89
N GLY A 86 -3.13 -15.41 -7.04
CA GLY A 86 -3.33 -14.39 -6.01
C GLY A 86 -4.82 -14.13 -5.74
N ILE A 87 -5.62 -13.98 -6.79
CA ILE A 87 -7.08 -13.84 -6.68
C ILE A 87 -7.72 -15.13 -6.14
N GLN A 88 -7.25 -16.31 -6.56
CA GLN A 88 -7.73 -17.59 -6.05
C GLN A 88 -7.43 -17.77 -4.55
N ASP A 89 -6.23 -17.43 -4.09
CA ASP A 89 -5.83 -17.53 -2.68
C ASP A 89 -6.65 -16.54 -1.84
N ASN A 90 -6.83 -15.31 -2.32
CA ASN A 90 -7.69 -14.31 -1.70
C ASN A 90 -9.16 -14.78 -1.63
N TRP A 91 -9.66 -15.40 -2.70
CA TRP A 91 -10.98 -16.02 -2.72
C TRP A 91 -11.13 -17.15 -1.70
N ILE A 92 -10.09 -17.93 -1.43
CA ILE A 92 -10.10 -18.96 -0.37
C ILE A 92 -10.10 -18.29 1.01
N ALA A 93 -9.24 -17.30 1.23
CA ALA A 93 -9.12 -16.57 2.50
C ALA A 93 -10.42 -15.86 2.92
N ASN A 94 -11.25 -15.48 1.95
CA ASN A 94 -12.54 -14.84 2.19
C ASN A 94 -13.66 -15.79 2.64
N ARG A 95 -13.42 -17.11 2.66
CA ARG A 95 -14.39 -18.11 3.15
C ARG A 95 -14.52 -18.04 4.67
N SER A 96 -15.70 -18.37 5.17
CA SER A 96 -15.94 -18.46 6.62
C SER A 96 -16.61 -19.78 7.01
N LYS A 97 -15.99 -20.47 7.97
CA LYS A 97 -16.57 -21.64 8.65
C LYS A 97 -17.23 -21.27 9.99
N ARG A 98 -17.13 -20.01 10.42
CA ARG A 98 -17.69 -19.56 11.71
C ARG A 98 -19.21 -19.63 11.70
N TRP A 99 -19.82 -19.98 12.82
CA TRP A 99 -21.27 -19.99 13.03
C TRP A 99 -21.75 -18.65 13.60
N THR A 100 -21.54 -17.59 12.82
CA THR A 100 -22.04 -16.23 13.11
C THR A 100 -22.95 -15.77 11.98
N THR A 101 -23.75 -14.72 12.18
CA THR A 101 -24.62 -14.15 11.13
C THR A 101 -23.83 -13.85 9.85
N ARG A 102 -22.67 -13.17 9.98
CA ARG A 102 -21.76 -12.91 8.85
C ARG A 102 -21.11 -14.18 8.30
N GLY A 103 -20.82 -15.19 9.14
CA GLY A 103 -20.27 -16.46 8.70
C GLY A 103 -21.24 -17.28 7.84
N VAL A 104 -22.49 -17.40 8.27
CA VAL A 104 -23.58 -18.04 7.52
C VAL A 104 -23.85 -17.27 6.23
N ALA A 105 -23.99 -15.94 6.31
CA ALA A 105 -24.22 -15.10 5.15
C ALA A 105 -23.07 -15.18 4.13
N THR A 106 -21.82 -15.29 4.58
CA THR A 106 -20.68 -15.52 3.68
C THR A 106 -20.84 -16.83 2.91
N ARG A 107 -21.29 -17.92 3.55
CA ARG A 107 -21.53 -19.19 2.84
C ARG A 107 -22.66 -19.07 1.81
N VAL A 108 -23.74 -18.35 2.14
CA VAL A 108 -24.82 -18.03 1.19
C VAL A 108 -24.29 -17.23 0.00
N ILE A 109 -23.46 -16.21 0.26
CA ILE A 109 -22.79 -15.41 -0.78
C ILE A 109 -21.99 -16.29 -1.72
N TYR A 110 -21.14 -17.19 -1.22
CA TYR A 110 -20.39 -18.12 -2.05
C TYR A 110 -21.30 -19.05 -2.87
N GLY A 111 -22.45 -19.44 -2.32
CA GLY A 111 -23.45 -20.27 -2.99
C GLY A 111 -24.02 -19.61 -4.23
N PHE A 112 -24.58 -18.40 -4.13
CA PHE A 112 -25.20 -17.76 -5.29
C PHE A 112 -24.17 -17.13 -6.25
N THR A 113 -23.09 -16.54 -5.74
CA THR A 113 -22.06 -15.93 -6.62
C THR A 113 -21.41 -16.96 -7.52
N LYS A 114 -21.42 -18.26 -7.15
CA LYS A 114 -21.02 -19.37 -8.04
C LYS A 114 -21.65 -19.29 -9.43
N TYR A 115 -22.90 -18.83 -9.51
CA TYR A 115 -23.67 -18.71 -10.75
C TYR A 115 -23.81 -17.25 -11.21
N PHE A 116 -23.82 -16.31 -10.27
CA PHE A 116 -24.05 -14.88 -10.53
C PHE A 116 -22.78 -14.05 -10.23
N HIS A 117 -21.75 -14.16 -11.07
CA HIS A 117 -20.49 -13.42 -10.90
C HIS A 117 -20.00 -12.66 -12.14
N GLN A 118 -20.78 -12.62 -13.22
CA GLN A 118 -20.47 -11.77 -14.37
C GLN A 118 -20.53 -10.27 -14.02
N GLU A 119 -19.92 -9.43 -14.85
CA GLU A 119 -19.83 -7.96 -14.69
C GLU A 119 -21.17 -7.29 -14.36
N GLU A 120 -22.25 -7.70 -15.02
CA GLU A 120 -23.60 -7.18 -14.79
C GLU A 120 -24.11 -7.48 -13.37
N HIS A 121 -23.80 -8.66 -12.83
CA HIS A 121 -24.13 -9.03 -11.45
C HIS A 121 -23.31 -8.21 -10.45
N ILE A 122 -22.02 -8.01 -10.72
CA ILE A 122 -21.12 -7.20 -9.89
C ILE A 122 -21.64 -5.76 -9.81
N ALA A 123 -22.01 -5.17 -10.96
CA ALA A 123 -22.62 -3.84 -11.04
C ALA A 123 -23.96 -3.80 -10.28
N TRP A 124 -24.77 -4.85 -10.38
CA TRP A 124 -26.02 -4.96 -9.61
C TRP A 124 -25.76 -5.02 -8.10
N TYR A 125 -24.79 -5.82 -7.63
CA TYR A 125 -24.40 -5.86 -6.21
C TYR A 125 -23.92 -4.49 -5.72
N GLU A 126 -23.15 -3.76 -6.53
CA GLU A 126 -22.76 -2.38 -6.20
C GLU A 126 -23.99 -1.46 -6.08
N LYS A 127 -24.95 -1.54 -7.00
CA LYS A 127 -26.18 -0.76 -6.93
C LYS A 127 -26.99 -1.10 -5.67
N GLN A 128 -27.10 -2.37 -5.30
CA GLN A 128 -27.77 -2.76 -4.06
C GLN A 128 -27.03 -2.26 -2.82
N GLN A 129 -25.69 -2.33 -2.82
CA GLN A 129 -24.86 -1.74 -1.77
C GLN A 129 -25.15 -0.25 -1.63
N GLN A 130 -25.16 0.50 -2.75
CA GLN A 130 -25.44 1.93 -2.80
C GLN A 130 -26.83 2.27 -2.25
N ASN A 131 -27.85 1.48 -2.58
CA ASN A 131 -29.21 1.67 -2.07
C ASN A 131 -29.28 1.64 -0.53
N THR A 132 -28.40 0.87 0.14
CA THR A 132 -28.39 0.78 1.60
C THR A 132 -27.98 2.07 2.30
N PHE A 133 -27.17 2.92 1.66
CA PHE A 133 -26.72 4.19 2.22
C PHE A 133 -27.17 5.42 1.41
N ALA A 134 -27.94 5.22 0.33
CA ALA A 134 -28.38 6.29 -0.56
C ALA A 134 -29.20 7.39 0.11
N LYS A 135 -29.93 7.06 1.19
CA LYS A 135 -30.76 8.00 1.97
C LYS A 135 -30.16 8.34 3.34
N HIS A 136 -29.00 7.79 3.67
CA HIS A 136 -28.34 8.00 4.96
C HIS A 136 -28.01 9.49 5.17
N ALA A 137 -28.10 9.97 6.41
CA ALA A 137 -27.84 11.38 6.75
C ALA A 137 -26.43 11.83 6.31
N LEU A 138 -25.40 11.04 6.61
CA LEU A 138 -24.02 11.31 6.18
C LEU A 138 -23.87 11.40 4.64
N THR A 139 -24.58 10.57 3.88
CA THR A 139 -24.54 10.65 2.40
C THR A 139 -25.08 12.00 1.90
N LYS A 140 -26.17 12.50 2.51
CA LYS A 140 -26.71 13.84 2.21
C LYS A 140 -25.77 14.95 2.66
N GLN A 141 -25.13 14.78 3.82
CA GLN A 141 -24.17 15.73 4.36
C GLN A 141 -22.95 15.90 3.42
N TYR A 142 -22.47 14.83 2.80
CA TYR A 142 -21.41 14.94 1.79
C TYR A 142 -21.84 15.79 0.59
N GLN A 143 -23.08 15.63 0.11
CA GLN A 143 -23.61 16.48 -0.97
C GLN A 143 -23.67 17.95 -0.54
N ALA A 144 -24.12 18.21 0.68
CA ALA A 144 -24.15 19.56 1.24
C ALA A 144 -22.74 20.16 1.35
N TYR A 145 -21.72 19.37 1.71
CA TYR A 145 -20.34 19.84 1.69
C TYR A 145 -19.86 20.18 0.28
N PHE A 146 -20.18 19.37 -0.71
CA PHE A 146 -19.80 19.64 -2.09
C PHE A 146 -20.42 20.92 -2.61
N GLU A 147 -21.70 21.14 -2.32
CA GLU A 147 -22.42 22.36 -2.70
C GLU A 147 -21.87 23.59 -1.96
N ALA A 148 -21.73 23.52 -0.63
CA ALA A 148 -21.23 24.64 0.16
C ALA A 148 -19.80 25.07 -0.25
N GLN A 149 -18.97 24.11 -0.63
CA GLN A 149 -17.59 24.35 -1.04
C GLN A 149 -17.44 24.55 -2.57
N GLN A 150 -18.51 24.35 -3.34
CA GLN A 150 -18.53 24.42 -4.81
C GLN A 150 -17.48 23.50 -5.46
N ILE A 151 -17.46 22.23 -5.04
CA ILE A 151 -16.49 21.23 -5.50
C ILE A 151 -16.85 20.77 -6.92
N GLU A 152 -15.88 20.82 -7.84
CA GLU A 152 -16.05 20.41 -9.25
C GLU A 152 -15.48 19.02 -9.53
N VAL A 153 -14.41 18.64 -8.84
CA VAL A 153 -13.80 17.30 -8.92
C VAL A 153 -13.44 16.78 -7.54
N LEU A 154 -13.57 15.48 -7.34
CA LEU A 154 -13.23 14.77 -6.13
C LEU A 154 -12.17 13.70 -6.42
N PHE A 155 -11.00 13.83 -5.79
CA PHE A 155 -9.90 12.88 -5.92
C PHE A 155 -9.75 12.03 -4.66
N PHE A 156 -9.90 10.72 -4.79
CA PHE A 156 -9.73 9.76 -3.71
C PHE A 156 -8.31 9.20 -3.70
N THR A 157 -7.57 9.38 -2.59
CA THR A 157 -6.19 8.89 -2.49
C THR A 157 -6.07 7.37 -2.36
N HIS A 158 -7.19 6.69 -2.07
CA HIS A 158 -7.26 5.25 -1.97
C HIS A 158 -8.64 4.72 -2.41
N GLN A 159 -8.63 3.71 -3.29
CA GLN A 159 -9.83 3.08 -3.86
C GLN A 159 -10.47 1.95 -3.03
N ARG A 160 -9.85 1.47 -1.94
CA ARG A 160 -10.25 0.22 -1.26
C ARG A 160 -11.14 0.37 -0.04
N PRO A 161 -10.93 1.35 0.87
CA PRO A 161 -11.66 1.39 2.13
C PRO A 161 -13.18 1.50 1.89
N PRO A 162 -14.01 0.64 2.52
CA PRO A 162 -15.44 0.55 2.20
C PRO A 162 -16.21 1.83 2.53
N TYR A 163 -15.76 2.59 3.53
CA TYR A 163 -16.43 3.81 3.99
C TYR A 163 -16.35 5.00 3.02
N ILE A 164 -15.58 4.91 1.94
CA ILE A 164 -15.57 5.95 0.89
C ILE A 164 -16.74 5.79 -0.08
N ALA A 165 -17.34 4.60 -0.19
CA ALA A 165 -18.39 4.30 -1.17
C ALA A 165 -19.64 5.23 -1.06
N PRO A 166 -20.10 5.62 0.15
CA PRO A 166 -21.19 6.59 0.27
C PRO A 166 -20.84 7.98 -0.25
N MET A 167 -19.58 8.40 -0.12
CA MET A 167 -19.10 9.68 -0.66
C MET A 167 -18.98 9.65 -2.19
N VAL A 168 -18.53 8.52 -2.76
CA VAL A 168 -18.58 8.30 -4.22
C VAL A 168 -20.01 8.37 -4.75
N LEU A 169 -20.97 7.75 -4.06
CA LEU A 169 -22.38 7.85 -4.42
C LEU A 169 -22.90 9.29 -4.35
N ALA A 170 -22.52 10.05 -3.31
CA ALA A 170 -22.88 11.46 -3.16
C ALA A 170 -22.33 12.28 -4.34
N ALA A 171 -21.07 12.07 -4.74
CA ALA A 171 -20.45 12.75 -5.87
C ALA A 171 -21.21 12.46 -7.18
N LYS A 172 -21.52 11.18 -7.45
CA LYS A 172 -22.31 10.77 -8.64
C LYS A 172 -23.69 11.43 -8.67
N LYS A 173 -24.39 11.49 -7.53
CA LYS A 173 -25.70 12.15 -7.43
C LYS A 173 -25.64 13.66 -7.62
N SER A 174 -24.49 14.27 -7.33
CA SER A 174 -24.23 15.69 -7.51
C SER A 174 -23.56 16.02 -8.85
N ASN A 175 -23.41 15.03 -9.76
CA ASN A 175 -22.70 15.16 -11.04
C ASN A 175 -21.27 15.70 -10.91
N ILE A 176 -20.58 15.36 -9.82
CA ILE A 176 -19.19 15.74 -9.57
C ILE A 176 -18.28 14.65 -10.11
N LEU A 177 -17.27 15.07 -10.89
CA LEU A 177 -16.24 14.16 -11.40
C LEU A 177 -15.55 13.48 -10.23
N ASN A 178 -15.55 12.16 -10.19
CA ASN A 178 -14.87 11.41 -9.13
C ASN A 178 -13.73 10.57 -9.71
N THR A 179 -12.53 10.79 -9.18
CA THR A 179 -11.28 10.15 -9.62
C THR A 179 -10.63 9.43 -8.47
N THR A 180 -9.89 8.35 -8.73
CA THR A 180 -9.21 7.60 -7.66
C THR A 180 -7.78 7.28 -8.02
N PHE A 181 -6.93 7.21 -7.00
CA PHE A 181 -5.60 6.64 -7.13
C PHE A 181 -5.61 5.15 -6.80
N ILE A 182 -5.10 4.32 -7.71
CA ILE A 182 -4.84 2.91 -7.43
C ILE A 182 -3.58 2.83 -6.59
N PHE A 183 -3.79 2.72 -5.27
CA PHE A 183 -2.75 2.95 -4.28
C PHE A 183 -1.50 2.04 -4.39
N SER A 184 -1.61 0.81 -4.87
CA SER A 184 -0.49 -0.16 -4.92
C SER A 184 -0.61 -1.10 -6.11
N TRP A 185 0.55 -1.47 -6.66
CA TRP A 185 0.73 -2.38 -7.80
C TRP A 185 0.13 -3.78 -7.61
N ASP A 186 0.12 -4.31 -6.39
CA ASP A 186 -0.42 -5.65 -6.10
C ASP A 186 -1.95 -5.69 -5.98
N ASN A 187 -2.62 -4.54 -5.85
CA ASN A 187 -4.04 -4.49 -5.47
C ASN A 187 -4.98 -5.07 -6.53
N LEU A 188 -4.73 -4.81 -7.82
CA LEU A 188 -5.60 -5.23 -8.91
C LEU A 188 -5.47 -6.75 -9.13
N ALA A 189 -4.24 -7.23 -9.32
CA ALA A 189 -3.97 -8.62 -9.67
C ALA A 189 -4.07 -9.63 -8.51
N SER A 190 -4.23 -9.19 -7.25
CA SER A 190 -4.31 -10.11 -6.10
C SER A 190 -5.43 -9.83 -5.09
N LYS A 191 -5.97 -8.61 -5.02
CA LYS A 191 -6.97 -8.23 -4.01
C LYS A 191 -8.36 -7.95 -4.59
N GLY A 192 -8.46 -7.46 -5.82
CA GLY A 192 -9.71 -7.39 -6.59
C GLY A 192 -10.86 -6.62 -5.92
N ARG A 193 -10.57 -5.65 -5.05
CA ARG A 193 -11.61 -4.93 -4.29
C ARG A 193 -11.47 -3.43 -4.43
N MET A 194 -12.35 -2.83 -5.23
CA MET A 194 -12.62 -1.39 -5.19
C MET A 194 -13.92 -1.12 -4.43
N ALA A 195 -13.93 -0.06 -3.62
CA ALA A 195 -15.08 0.33 -2.82
C ALA A 195 -16.27 0.73 -3.69
N ALA A 196 -16.01 1.35 -4.85
CA ALA A 196 -16.98 1.76 -5.86
C ALA A 196 -16.31 1.85 -7.24
N THR A 197 -17.10 2.03 -8.29
CA THR A 197 -16.62 2.45 -9.62
C THR A 197 -16.39 3.96 -9.64
N PHE A 198 -15.30 4.40 -10.27
CA PHE A 198 -14.92 5.81 -10.44
C PHE A 198 -14.94 6.24 -11.92
N ASP A 199 -14.98 7.54 -12.19
CA ASP A 199 -14.99 8.09 -13.55
C ASP A 199 -13.60 7.98 -14.18
N HIS A 200 -12.54 8.28 -13.42
CA HIS A 200 -11.14 8.13 -13.83
C HIS A 200 -10.26 7.50 -12.75
N TYR A 201 -9.16 6.89 -13.19
CA TYR A 201 -8.21 6.13 -12.38
C TYR A 201 -6.79 6.60 -12.67
N LEU A 202 -6.06 6.94 -11.62
CA LEU A 202 -4.64 7.28 -11.68
C LEU A 202 -3.83 6.07 -11.21
N VAL A 203 -2.83 5.65 -11.98
CA VAL A 203 -2.02 4.44 -11.76
C VAL A 203 -0.52 4.71 -11.89
N TRP A 204 0.32 3.81 -11.37
CA TRP A 204 1.78 4.02 -11.35
C TRP A 204 2.42 3.82 -12.72
N SER A 205 1.92 2.84 -13.47
CA SER A 205 2.58 2.33 -14.66
C SER A 205 1.58 1.86 -15.70
N LYS A 206 2.07 1.67 -16.93
CA LYS A 206 1.30 1.02 -18.02
C LYS A 206 0.92 -0.42 -17.66
N TRP A 207 1.68 -1.09 -16.80
CA TRP A 207 1.34 -2.42 -16.29
C TRP A 207 0.08 -2.39 -15.43
N MET A 208 0.01 -1.48 -14.46
CA MET A 208 -1.21 -1.31 -13.67
C MET A 208 -2.41 -0.85 -14.51
N GLN A 209 -2.18 -0.08 -15.58
CA GLN A 209 -3.22 0.22 -16.56
C GLN A 209 -3.74 -1.05 -17.24
N SER A 210 -2.84 -1.92 -17.72
CA SER A 210 -3.23 -3.21 -18.32
C SER A 210 -4.00 -4.10 -17.34
N ASP A 211 -3.54 -4.21 -16.09
CA ASP A 211 -4.24 -4.97 -15.04
C ASP A 211 -5.64 -4.39 -14.79
N LEU A 212 -5.78 -3.06 -14.71
CA LEU A 212 -7.06 -2.42 -14.47
C LEU A 212 -8.06 -2.73 -15.59
N LEU A 213 -7.62 -2.63 -16.85
CA LEU A 213 -8.44 -2.95 -18.02
C LEU A 213 -8.77 -4.46 -18.12
N GLN A 214 -7.89 -5.33 -17.63
CA GLN A 214 -8.11 -6.78 -17.59
C GLN A 214 -9.16 -7.16 -16.54
N PHE A 215 -9.08 -6.60 -15.33
CA PHE A 215 -9.93 -6.99 -14.20
C PHE A 215 -11.22 -6.17 -14.10
N TYR A 216 -11.31 -5.01 -14.76
CA TYR A 216 -12.49 -4.15 -14.72
C TYR A 216 -12.91 -3.77 -16.14
N LYS A 217 -13.63 -4.68 -16.81
CA LYS A 217 -13.94 -4.56 -18.26
C LYS A 217 -14.79 -3.35 -18.64
N GLN A 218 -15.46 -2.73 -17.67
CA GLN A 218 -16.22 -1.49 -17.87
C GLN A 218 -15.32 -0.25 -17.94
N VAL A 219 -14.08 -0.33 -17.48
CA VAL A 219 -13.10 0.75 -17.54
C VAL A 219 -12.49 0.78 -18.95
N THR A 220 -12.46 1.95 -19.56
CA THR A 220 -11.86 2.18 -20.88
C THR A 220 -10.47 2.81 -20.76
N PRO A 221 -9.59 2.69 -21.78
CA PRO A 221 -8.26 3.30 -21.75
C PRO A 221 -8.26 4.82 -21.48
N LYS A 222 -9.29 5.54 -21.95
CA LYS A 222 -9.45 6.99 -21.75
C LYS A 222 -9.70 7.38 -20.28
N GLN A 223 -10.11 6.41 -19.46
CA GLN A 223 -10.36 6.63 -18.04
C GLN A 223 -9.12 6.41 -17.17
N VAL A 224 -8.01 5.90 -17.73
CA VAL A 224 -6.82 5.50 -16.97
C VAL A 224 -5.63 6.37 -17.31
N HIS A 225 -5.02 6.96 -16.28
CA HIS A 225 -3.92 7.90 -16.41
C HIS A 225 -2.69 7.40 -15.66
N VAL A 226 -1.56 7.26 -16.37
CA VAL A 226 -0.30 6.83 -15.77
C VAL A 226 0.44 8.05 -15.23
N VAL A 227 0.54 8.17 -13.91
CA VAL A 227 1.05 9.37 -13.23
C VAL A 227 2.33 9.13 -12.41
N GLY A 228 2.71 7.87 -12.23
CA GLY A 228 3.77 7.47 -11.30
C GLY A 228 3.22 7.17 -9.90
N THR A 229 4.11 7.04 -8.92
CA THR A 229 3.74 6.65 -7.56
C THR A 229 4.16 7.70 -6.53
N PRO A 230 3.20 8.33 -5.82
CA PRO A 230 3.51 9.24 -4.74
C PRO A 230 4.07 8.52 -3.51
N GLN A 231 4.04 7.17 -3.48
CA GLN A 231 4.63 6.39 -2.40
C GLN A 231 6.14 6.57 -2.29
N PHE A 232 6.83 6.76 -3.43
CA PHE A 232 8.28 6.86 -3.50
C PHE A 232 8.78 8.29 -3.70
N GLU A 233 7.89 9.25 -3.97
CA GLU A 233 8.28 10.65 -4.14
C GLU A 233 9.07 11.21 -2.95
N PRO A 234 8.74 10.92 -1.67
CA PRO A 234 9.55 11.39 -0.54
C PRO A 234 11.04 11.01 -0.61
N TYR A 235 11.41 9.97 -1.37
CA TYR A 235 12.79 9.54 -1.52
C TYR A 235 13.64 10.49 -2.37
N VAL A 236 13.01 11.30 -3.22
CA VAL A 236 13.69 12.31 -4.05
C VAL A 236 13.50 13.74 -3.55
N LEU A 237 12.88 13.92 -2.39
CA LEU A 237 12.71 15.24 -1.77
C LEU A 237 13.88 15.52 -0.84
N ASP A 238 14.62 16.61 -1.09
CA ASP A 238 15.83 16.99 -0.35
C ASP A 238 15.59 17.27 1.13
N ARG A 239 14.36 17.64 1.49
CA ARG A 239 13.97 17.88 2.89
C ARG A 239 13.98 16.62 3.76
N TYR A 240 13.99 15.43 3.16
CA TYR A 240 13.99 14.16 3.90
C TYR A 240 15.35 13.45 3.85
N GLY A 241 15.55 12.57 4.82
CA GLY A 241 16.76 11.76 4.98
C GLY A 241 17.75 12.41 5.96
N TYR A 242 18.87 11.73 6.13
CA TYR A 242 20.00 12.16 6.95
C TYR A 242 21.28 12.01 6.14
N ASP A 243 22.33 12.74 6.48
CA ASP A 243 23.67 12.39 6.03
C ASP A 243 24.13 11.05 6.68
N ARG A 244 25.21 10.47 6.15
CA ARG A 244 25.70 9.17 6.63
C ARG A 244 26.13 9.21 8.09
N ALA A 245 26.82 10.25 8.54
CA ALA A 245 27.30 10.31 9.92
C ALA A 245 26.13 10.36 10.92
N THR A 246 25.15 11.23 10.64
CA THR A 246 23.91 11.35 11.42
C THR A 246 23.11 10.03 11.44
N PHE A 247 23.02 9.33 10.30
CA PHE A 247 22.36 8.02 10.23
C PHE A 247 23.04 6.97 11.14
N TYR A 248 24.37 6.83 11.06
CA TYR A 248 25.09 5.84 11.87
C TYR A 248 25.02 6.17 13.36
N ASP A 249 25.11 7.45 13.73
CA ASP A 249 24.96 7.89 15.12
C ASP A 249 23.54 7.61 15.67
N LYS A 250 22.50 8.05 14.96
CA LYS A 250 21.09 7.87 15.36
C LYS A 250 20.72 6.41 15.62
N PHE A 251 21.19 5.50 14.76
CA PHE A 251 20.90 4.07 14.88
C PHE A 251 21.98 3.28 15.64
N GLN A 252 22.99 3.94 16.19
CA GLN A 252 24.08 3.33 16.96
C GLN A 252 24.76 2.19 16.19
N LEU A 253 25.10 2.47 14.92
CA LEU A 253 25.73 1.56 13.98
C LEU A 253 27.24 1.86 13.90
N GLU A 254 28.05 0.84 13.66
CA GLU A 254 29.50 0.98 13.49
C GLU A 254 29.83 1.54 12.09
N PRO A 255 30.43 2.75 11.97
CA PRO A 255 30.61 3.44 10.68
C PRO A 255 31.45 2.70 9.62
N ASN A 256 32.36 1.84 10.08
CA ASN A 256 33.31 1.10 9.24
C ASN A 256 32.81 -0.29 8.86
N LEU A 257 31.61 -0.69 9.31
CA LEU A 257 31.01 -1.97 8.96
C LEU A 257 29.88 -1.76 7.94
N PRO A 258 29.71 -2.67 6.97
CA PRO A 258 28.53 -2.65 6.13
C PRO A 258 27.29 -2.99 6.98
N THR A 259 26.13 -2.53 6.56
CA THR A 259 24.86 -2.69 7.28
C THR A 259 23.87 -3.54 6.49
N ILE A 260 23.43 -4.64 7.09
CA ILE A 260 22.30 -5.43 6.59
C ILE A 260 21.02 -4.83 7.18
N LEU A 261 20.09 -4.45 6.31
CA LEU A 261 18.72 -4.11 6.67
C LEU A 261 17.83 -5.33 6.53
N PHE A 262 17.13 -5.71 7.59
CA PHE A 262 15.96 -6.57 7.50
C PHE A 262 14.70 -5.73 7.69
N SER A 263 13.79 -5.73 6.72
CA SER A 263 12.50 -5.04 6.82
C SER A 263 11.37 -6.05 6.98
N CYS A 264 10.70 -5.99 8.14
CA CYS A 264 9.64 -6.91 8.49
C CYS A 264 8.31 -6.56 7.81
N GLY A 265 7.52 -7.58 7.53
CA GLY A 265 6.13 -7.42 7.11
C GLY A 265 5.16 -7.60 8.28
N ASP A 266 3.88 -7.41 7.99
CA ASP A 266 2.79 -7.76 8.91
C ASP A 266 2.73 -9.28 9.16
N VAL A 267 2.39 -9.70 10.37
CA VAL A 267 2.36 -11.11 10.80
C VAL A 267 1.44 -11.97 9.95
N SER A 268 0.38 -11.39 9.37
CA SER A 268 -0.54 -12.12 8.50
C SER A 268 0.10 -12.52 7.17
N THR A 269 1.09 -11.76 6.70
CA THR A 269 1.82 -12.06 5.46
C THR A 269 3.18 -12.68 5.73
N SER A 270 3.88 -12.22 6.77
CA SER A 270 5.29 -12.51 7.01
C SER A 270 5.56 -13.17 8.36
N PRO A 271 4.79 -14.19 8.79
CA PRO A 271 4.88 -14.74 10.15
C PRO A 271 6.28 -15.25 10.51
N ASN A 272 7.08 -15.61 9.49
CA ASN A 272 8.42 -16.16 9.64
C ASN A 272 9.53 -15.11 9.85
N ASP A 273 9.26 -13.80 9.88
CA ASP A 273 10.32 -12.78 10.06
C ASP A 273 11.21 -13.04 11.29
N PRO A 274 10.70 -13.39 12.49
CA PRO A 274 11.56 -13.73 13.63
C PRO A 274 12.51 -14.89 13.33
N HIS A 275 12.08 -15.88 12.56
CA HIS A 275 12.91 -17.01 12.17
C HIS A 275 14.05 -16.56 11.25
N TYR A 276 13.77 -15.70 10.26
CA TYR A 276 14.80 -15.16 9.36
C TYR A 276 15.82 -14.30 10.10
N ILE A 277 15.37 -13.46 11.02
CA ILE A 277 16.26 -12.63 11.83
C ILE A 277 17.16 -13.52 12.69
N ASN A 278 16.60 -14.54 13.36
CA ASN A 278 17.37 -15.51 14.12
C ASN A 278 18.41 -16.24 13.25
N THR A 279 18.03 -16.66 12.03
CA THR A 279 18.96 -17.30 11.09
C THR A 279 20.16 -16.41 10.78
N ILE A 280 19.93 -15.13 10.47
CA ILE A 280 21.01 -14.17 10.16
C ILE A 280 21.88 -13.93 11.39
N ALA A 281 21.26 -13.62 12.53
CA ALA A 281 21.97 -13.31 13.77
C ALA A 281 22.82 -14.49 14.26
N SER A 282 22.27 -15.71 14.24
CA SER A 282 23.01 -16.92 14.63
C SER A 282 24.17 -17.22 13.67
N ALA A 283 24.02 -16.94 12.37
CA ALA A 283 25.11 -17.10 11.40
C ALA A 283 26.23 -16.08 11.63
N MET A 284 25.90 -14.86 12.08
CA MET A 284 26.90 -13.87 12.49
C MET A 284 27.67 -14.32 13.74
N GLU A 285 26.99 -14.87 14.75
CA GLU A 285 27.66 -15.39 15.97
C GLU A 285 28.58 -16.59 15.68
N ARG A 286 28.23 -17.42 14.69
CA ARG A 286 29.07 -18.53 14.21
C ARG A 286 30.17 -18.09 13.24
N ALA A 287 30.30 -16.79 12.96
CA ALA A 287 31.22 -16.23 11.97
C ALA A 287 31.05 -16.80 10.54
N GLU A 288 29.84 -17.26 10.19
CA GLU A 288 29.46 -17.66 8.82
C GLU A 288 29.17 -16.44 7.93
N ILE A 289 28.87 -15.29 8.54
CA ILE A 289 28.76 -13.98 7.90
C ILE A 289 29.87 -13.10 8.49
N PRO A 290 30.57 -12.27 7.69
CA PRO A 290 31.55 -11.33 8.23
C PRO A 290 30.94 -10.37 9.25
N LYS A 291 31.78 -9.70 10.04
CA LYS A 291 31.31 -8.69 10.98
C LYS A 291 30.62 -7.55 10.22
N VAL A 292 29.33 -7.36 10.49
CA VAL A 292 28.46 -6.35 9.86
C VAL A 292 27.53 -5.74 10.92
N ASN A 293 26.94 -4.58 10.64
CA ASN A 293 25.78 -4.11 11.40
C ASN A 293 24.53 -4.87 10.95
N LEU A 294 23.61 -5.14 11.88
CA LEU A 294 22.28 -5.66 11.59
C LEU A 294 21.22 -4.70 12.12
N LEU A 295 20.49 -4.08 11.20
CA LEU A 295 19.39 -3.16 11.49
C LEU A 295 18.07 -3.81 11.08
N ILE A 296 17.14 -3.91 12.04
CA ILE A 296 15.79 -4.44 11.80
C ILE A 296 14.79 -3.29 11.82
N ARG A 297 14.05 -3.11 10.73
CA ARG A 297 12.89 -2.20 10.70
C ARG A 297 11.60 -3.01 10.80
N THR A 298 10.83 -2.78 11.86
CA THR A 298 9.53 -3.48 12.03
C THR A 298 8.49 -2.94 11.06
N SER A 299 7.40 -3.68 10.85
CA SER A 299 6.23 -3.15 10.14
C SER A 299 5.52 -2.10 11.01
N PRO A 300 4.96 -1.03 10.44
CA PRO A 300 4.17 -0.04 11.19
C PRO A 300 2.88 -0.62 11.79
N ALA A 301 2.42 -1.77 11.29
CA ALA A 301 1.27 -2.51 11.82
C ALA A 301 1.62 -3.42 13.01
N GLU A 302 2.91 -3.61 13.29
CA GLU A 302 3.38 -4.55 14.30
C GLU A 302 3.50 -3.94 15.69
N THR A 303 3.46 -4.82 16.69
CA THR A 303 3.79 -4.50 18.08
C THR A 303 5.18 -5.02 18.42
N PRO A 304 5.92 -4.37 19.34
CA PRO A 304 7.26 -4.82 19.73
C PRO A 304 7.31 -6.26 20.25
N ASP A 305 6.22 -6.75 20.86
CA ASP A 305 6.13 -8.06 21.52
C ASP A 305 6.45 -9.23 20.59
N ARG A 306 6.13 -9.12 19.29
CA ARG A 306 6.42 -10.16 18.28
C ARG A 306 7.91 -10.51 18.19
N PHE A 307 8.78 -9.57 18.57
CA PHE A 307 10.24 -9.73 18.46
C PHE A 307 10.94 -9.76 19.83
N GLN A 308 10.21 -9.84 20.94
CA GLN A 308 10.78 -9.80 22.28
C GLN A 308 11.88 -10.87 22.48
N THR A 309 11.59 -12.13 22.13
CA THR A 309 12.56 -13.23 22.25
C THR A 309 13.84 -12.97 21.45
N ILE A 310 13.73 -12.40 20.25
CA ILE A 310 14.89 -12.07 19.41
C ILE A 310 15.71 -10.93 20.03
N ARG A 311 15.05 -9.91 20.59
CA ARG A 311 15.71 -8.79 21.27
C ARG A 311 16.48 -9.23 22.51
N GLU A 312 15.92 -10.16 23.27
CA GLU A 312 16.56 -10.75 24.45
C GLU A 312 17.74 -11.63 24.07
N GLN A 313 17.59 -12.46 23.03
CA GLN A 313 18.63 -13.37 22.56
C GLN A 313 19.80 -12.62 21.90
N PHE A 314 19.53 -11.56 21.13
CA PHE A 314 20.52 -10.81 20.38
C PHE A 314 20.45 -9.29 20.69
N PRO A 315 20.89 -8.86 21.88
CA PRO A 315 20.76 -7.46 22.33
C PRO A 315 21.59 -6.46 21.52
N TRP A 316 22.55 -6.95 20.74
CA TRP A 316 23.39 -6.14 19.84
C TRP A 316 22.68 -5.74 18.53
N ILE A 317 21.53 -6.36 18.21
CA ILE A 317 20.75 -5.99 17.03
C ILE A 317 20.16 -4.58 17.23
N ARG A 318 20.29 -3.73 16.21
CA ARG A 318 19.67 -2.39 16.21
C ARG A 318 18.28 -2.46 15.61
N TRP A 319 17.36 -1.68 16.18
CA TRP A 319 15.95 -1.70 15.81
C TRP A 319 15.44 -0.32 15.47
N ASN A 320 14.70 -0.22 14.37
CA ASN A 320 13.89 0.93 14.04
C ASN A 320 12.41 0.53 14.05
N VAL A 321 11.64 1.13 14.96
CA VAL A 321 10.19 0.96 15.03
C VAL A 321 9.57 2.17 14.32
N PRO A 322 8.80 1.98 13.22
CA PRO A 322 8.22 3.09 12.49
C PRO A 322 7.37 4.00 13.39
N GLN A 323 7.54 5.31 13.27
CA GLN A 323 6.84 6.29 14.10
C GLN A 323 5.45 6.60 13.54
N TRP A 324 4.56 5.59 13.61
CA TRP A 324 3.16 5.69 13.19
C TRP A 324 2.26 5.76 14.42
N TYR A 325 1.85 6.98 14.79
CA TYR A 325 1.00 7.19 15.97
C TYR A 325 -0.47 6.98 15.62
N LEU A 326 -1.25 6.46 16.57
CA LEU A 326 -2.69 6.30 16.41
C LEU A 326 -3.38 7.65 16.64
N ALA A 327 -3.90 8.27 15.58
CA ALA A 327 -4.55 9.58 15.66
C ALA A 327 -5.99 9.52 16.21
N ARG A 328 -6.66 8.37 16.07
CA ARG A 328 -8.03 8.13 16.56
C ARG A 328 -8.22 6.66 16.94
N SER A 329 -8.68 6.40 18.16
CA SER A 329 -8.94 5.04 18.67
C SER A 329 -10.31 4.51 18.25
N GLU A 330 -11.34 5.35 18.24
CA GLU A 330 -12.74 5.00 17.95
C GLU A 330 -13.04 5.09 16.45
N HIS A 331 -12.46 4.18 15.67
CA HIS A 331 -12.72 4.06 14.23
C HIS A 331 -12.91 2.59 13.85
N GLN A 332 -13.86 2.30 12.95
CA GLN A 332 -14.17 0.93 12.50
C GLN A 332 -12.99 0.21 11.82
N GLU A 333 -11.99 0.97 11.35
CA GLU A 333 -10.70 0.47 10.86
C GLU A 333 -9.56 1.20 11.59
N THR A 334 -9.15 0.72 12.77
CA THR A 334 -8.13 1.36 13.61
C THR A 334 -6.79 1.54 12.90
N TRP A 335 -6.38 0.56 12.07
CA TRP A 335 -5.15 0.66 11.26
C TRP A 335 -5.15 1.89 10.36
N SER A 336 -6.31 2.26 9.78
CA SER A 336 -6.39 3.40 8.86
C SER A 336 -6.10 4.73 9.55
N GLN A 337 -6.20 4.77 10.89
CA GLN A 337 -5.98 5.95 11.72
C GLN A 337 -4.55 6.09 12.23
N ARG A 338 -3.64 5.18 11.86
CA ARG A 338 -2.21 5.33 12.17
C ARG A 338 -1.56 6.26 11.15
N ILE A 339 -0.93 7.35 11.61
CA ILE A 339 -0.33 8.38 10.77
C ILE A 339 1.19 8.40 10.99
N PRO A 340 2.02 8.37 9.92
CA PRO A 340 3.46 8.54 10.06
C PRO A 340 3.84 9.97 10.45
N THR A 341 4.87 10.11 11.27
CA THR A 341 5.55 11.40 11.49
C THR A 341 6.50 11.72 10.32
N GLU A 342 6.91 12.99 10.19
CA GLU A 342 8.01 13.39 9.28
C GLU A 342 9.30 12.62 9.62
N GLU A 343 9.57 12.38 10.91
CA GLU A 343 10.73 11.60 11.36
C GLU A 343 10.74 10.17 10.78
N ASP A 344 9.60 9.48 10.70
CA ASP A 344 9.53 8.16 10.06
C ASP A 344 9.93 8.21 8.58
N VAL A 345 9.62 9.30 7.88
CA VAL A 345 10.00 9.50 6.48
C VAL A 345 11.51 9.76 6.36
N HIS A 346 12.09 10.56 7.25
CA HIS A 346 13.55 10.73 7.32
C HIS A 346 14.26 9.41 7.61
N ASP A 347 13.81 8.68 8.62
CA ASP A 347 14.34 7.37 9.01
C ASP A 347 14.32 6.41 7.83
N LEU A 348 13.15 6.22 7.19
CA LEU A 348 13.01 5.28 6.09
C LEU A 348 13.92 5.64 4.92
N LYS A 349 13.97 6.91 4.49
CA LYS A 349 14.86 7.34 3.39
C LYS A 349 16.32 7.09 3.75
N ALA A 350 16.76 7.47 4.96
CA ALA A 350 18.14 7.30 5.39
C ALA A 350 18.53 5.82 5.49
N ILE A 351 17.64 4.98 6.02
CA ILE A 351 17.81 3.51 6.08
C ILE A 351 18.02 2.93 4.68
N LEU A 352 17.17 3.30 3.73
CA LEU A 352 17.27 2.81 2.35
C LEU A 352 18.55 3.30 1.65
N GLN A 353 18.99 4.51 1.98
CA GLN A 353 20.14 5.15 1.35
C GLN A 353 21.48 4.62 1.88
N HIS A 354 21.59 4.43 3.20
CA HIS A 354 22.88 4.22 3.87
C HIS A 354 23.17 2.79 4.32
N THR A 355 22.24 1.86 4.14
CA THR A 355 22.48 0.43 4.33
C THR A 355 22.98 -0.24 3.04
N ASP A 356 23.52 -1.46 3.13
CA ASP A 356 24.31 -2.08 2.06
C ASP A 356 23.62 -3.31 1.45
N VAL A 357 22.84 -4.06 2.23
CA VAL A 357 22.08 -5.24 1.78
C VAL A 357 20.69 -5.22 2.38
N HIS A 358 19.65 -5.39 1.55
CA HIS A 358 18.27 -5.36 2.01
C HIS A 358 17.64 -6.77 1.95
N VAL A 359 17.08 -7.18 3.08
CA VAL A 359 16.38 -8.45 3.26
C VAL A 359 14.91 -8.17 3.59
N ASN A 360 13.99 -8.80 2.87
CA ASN A 360 12.54 -8.70 3.13
C ASN A 360 11.77 -9.88 2.53
N MET A 361 10.70 -10.33 3.18
CA MET A 361 9.84 -11.37 2.63
C MET A 361 8.92 -10.77 1.55
N LEU A 362 9.34 -10.81 0.29
CA LEU A 362 8.56 -10.47 -0.92
C LEU A 362 7.71 -9.18 -0.81
N SER A 363 8.26 -8.15 -0.16
CA SER A 363 7.59 -6.89 0.13
C SER A 363 7.87 -5.83 -0.93
N THR A 364 7.06 -4.77 -0.96
CA THR A 364 7.36 -3.53 -1.69
C THR A 364 8.73 -2.97 -1.32
N MET A 365 9.23 -3.23 -0.10
CA MET A 365 10.58 -2.87 0.35
C MET A 365 11.70 -3.34 -0.61
N SER A 366 11.43 -4.34 -1.44
CA SER A 366 12.31 -4.72 -2.55
C SER A 366 12.46 -3.59 -3.58
N LEU A 367 11.36 -2.99 -4.03
CA LEU A 367 11.38 -1.82 -4.91
C LEU A 367 12.00 -0.60 -4.21
N ASP A 368 11.68 -0.37 -2.93
CA ASP A 368 12.29 0.70 -2.14
C ASP A 368 13.82 0.60 -2.15
N GLY A 369 14.38 -0.58 -1.89
CA GLY A 369 15.84 -0.80 -1.94
C GLY A 369 16.44 -0.68 -3.33
N MET A 370 15.72 -1.12 -4.37
CA MET A 370 16.19 -1.01 -5.76
C MET A 370 16.31 0.45 -6.23
N LEU A 371 15.45 1.35 -5.74
CA LEU A 371 15.56 2.79 -6.02
C LEU A 371 16.88 3.38 -5.50
N PHE A 372 17.42 2.82 -4.42
CA PHE A 372 18.73 3.15 -3.87
C PHE A 372 19.84 2.18 -4.32
N GLN A 373 19.57 1.36 -5.34
CA GLN A 373 20.54 0.45 -5.96
C GLN A 373 21.12 -0.59 -4.99
N LYS A 374 20.30 -1.07 -4.06
CA LYS A 374 20.70 -2.03 -3.02
C LYS A 374 20.41 -3.46 -3.47
N PRO A 375 21.32 -4.43 -3.24
CA PRO A 375 21.02 -5.84 -3.47
C PRO A 375 19.86 -6.30 -2.56
N ILE A 376 18.93 -7.05 -3.15
CA ILE A 376 17.68 -7.48 -2.50
C ILE A 376 17.65 -9.00 -2.32
N LEU A 377 17.42 -9.46 -1.10
CA LEU A 377 17.24 -10.86 -0.76
C LEU A 377 15.82 -11.09 -0.21
N ASN A 378 15.16 -12.13 -0.71
CA ASN A 378 13.81 -12.49 -0.31
C ASN A 378 13.78 -13.90 0.29
N PRO A 379 13.85 -14.04 1.64
CA PRO A 379 13.67 -15.32 2.30
C PRO A 379 12.21 -15.79 2.22
N VAL A 380 12.03 -17.08 1.91
CA VAL A 380 10.74 -17.79 1.77
C VAL A 380 10.91 -19.26 2.19
N PHE A 381 11.22 -19.49 3.46
CA PHE A 381 11.56 -20.84 3.94
C PHE A 381 10.33 -21.72 4.16
N GLY A 382 9.16 -21.14 4.38
CA GLY A 382 7.99 -21.90 4.77
C GLY A 382 7.27 -22.52 3.59
N ASN A 383 7.20 -23.86 3.57
CA ASN A 383 6.57 -24.65 2.52
C ASN A 383 5.24 -25.30 2.96
N GLY A 384 4.78 -25.01 4.18
CA GLY A 384 3.57 -25.56 4.77
C GLY A 384 3.71 -26.95 5.40
N THR A 385 4.90 -27.58 5.32
CA THR A 385 5.18 -28.90 5.92
C THR A 385 6.34 -28.89 6.91
N ASN A 386 7.20 -27.87 6.89
CA ASN A 386 8.38 -27.74 7.75
C ASN A 386 8.15 -26.98 9.07
N GLY A 387 6.88 -26.79 9.48
CA GLY A 387 6.53 -26.10 10.72
C GLY A 387 6.58 -24.57 10.66
N LEU A 388 6.98 -23.98 9.53
CA LEU A 388 6.91 -22.54 9.27
C LEU A 388 5.61 -22.15 8.55
N GLY A 389 5.22 -20.87 8.64
CA GLY A 389 4.09 -20.35 7.85
C GLY A 389 4.39 -20.45 6.36
N ASN A 390 3.44 -20.91 5.54
CA ASN A 390 3.69 -21.22 4.11
C ASN A 390 3.86 -19.96 3.22
N ASP A 391 4.96 -19.23 3.34
CA ASP A 391 5.25 -18.05 2.52
C ASP A 391 5.75 -18.37 1.11
N GLN A 392 6.23 -19.59 0.82
CA GLN A 392 6.52 -20.02 -0.55
C GLN A 392 5.28 -19.98 -1.45
N ARG A 393 4.07 -20.06 -0.89
CA ARG A 393 2.83 -19.88 -1.67
C ARG A 393 2.81 -18.54 -2.42
N PHE A 394 3.42 -17.49 -1.88
CA PHE A 394 3.44 -16.16 -2.49
C PHE A 394 4.25 -16.10 -3.78
N LEU A 395 5.17 -17.04 -4.01
CA LEU A 395 5.92 -17.15 -5.27
C LEU A 395 5.00 -17.39 -6.48
N ASN A 396 3.77 -17.86 -6.25
CA ASN A 396 2.77 -18.07 -7.30
C ASN A 396 1.93 -16.82 -7.61
N TYR A 397 2.08 -15.73 -6.86
CA TYR A 397 1.36 -14.48 -7.13
C TYR A 397 1.90 -13.82 -8.37
N GLU A 398 1.01 -13.26 -9.20
CA GLU A 398 1.37 -12.77 -10.54
C GLU A 398 2.47 -11.70 -10.50
N HIS A 399 2.33 -10.72 -9.62
CA HIS A 399 3.33 -9.66 -9.44
C HIS A 399 4.67 -10.18 -8.89
N ILE A 400 4.68 -11.29 -8.13
CA ILE A 400 5.90 -11.92 -7.63
C ILE A 400 6.58 -12.76 -8.71
N LYS A 401 5.83 -13.42 -9.60
CA LYS A 401 6.41 -14.11 -10.76
C LYS A 401 7.24 -13.15 -11.61
N ILE A 402 6.75 -11.93 -11.83
CA ILE A 402 7.51 -10.88 -12.53
C ILE A 402 8.83 -10.58 -11.81
N VAL A 403 8.82 -10.49 -10.46
CA VAL A 403 10.05 -10.29 -9.68
C VAL A 403 11.02 -11.46 -9.88
N ILE A 404 10.55 -12.70 -9.82
CA ILE A 404 11.37 -13.91 -10.00
C ILE A 404 11.96 -13.95 -11.41
N GLU A 405 11.13 -13.76 -12.43
CA GLU A 405 11.51 -13.78 -13.85
C GLU A 405 12.50 -12.67 -14.21
N SER A 406 12.37 -11.50 -13.58
CA SER A 406 13.32 -10.39 -13.74
C SER A 406 14.72 -10.72 -13.23
N LYS A 407 14.86 -11.71 -12.32
CA LYS A 407 16.10 -12.04 -11.61
C LYS A 407 16.71 -10.88 -10.82
N ALA A 408 15.92 -9.83 -10.53
CA ALA A 408 16.34 -8.63 -9.80
C ALA A 408 16.64 -8.88 -8.32
N THR A 409 16.18 -10.00 -7.76
CA THR A 409 16.39 -10.37 -6.35
C THR A 409 17.01 -11.77 -6.21
N TYR A 410 17.50 -12.09 -5.01
CA TYR A 410 17.85 -13.45 -4.61
C TYR A 410 16.68 -14.06 -3.85
N ILE A 411 16.04 -15.10 -4.41
CA ILE A 411 15.01 -15.86 -3.70
C ILE A 411 15.70 -16.92 -2.85
N CYS A 412 15.50 -16.87 -1.54
CA CYS A 412 16.18 -17.76 -0.58
C CYS A 412 15.15 -18.66 0.10
N ASN A 413 15.07 -19.92 -0.32
CA ASN A 413 14.09 -20.89 0.19
C ASN A 413 14.58 -21.69 1.41
N GLU A 414 15.80 -21.46 1.89
CA GLU A 414 16.38 -22.13 3.04
C GLU A 414 17.51 -21.29 3.69
N SER A 415 17.90 -21.67 4.91
CA SER A 415 18.96 -20.99 5.67
C SER A 415 20.27 -20.87 4.87
N LYS A 416 20.69 -21.96 4.21
CA LYS A 416 21.95 -22.01 3.46
C LYS A 416 21.94 -21.03 2.28
N SER A 417 20.82 -20.96 1.54
CA SER A 417 20.70 -20.05 0.38
C SER A 417 20.63 -18.59 0.82
N LEU A 418 20.01 -18.28 1.98
CA LEU A 418 20.03 -16.93 2.56
C LEU A 418 21.45 -16.49 2.93
N ILE A 419 22.17 -17.28 3.73
CA ILE A 419 23.52 -16.94 4.20
C ILE A 419 24.49 -16.79 3.02
N THR A 420 24.45 -17.73 2.07
CA THR A 420 25.28 -17.67 0.85
C THR A 420 24.99 -16.41 0.03
N SER A 421 23.70 -16.06 -0.12
CA SER A 421 23.31 -14.86 -0.87
C SER A 421 23.73 -13.58 -0.15
N ILE A 422 23.69 -13.53 1.19
CA ILE A 422 24.15 -12.39 1.98
C ILE A 422 25.65 -12.16 1.72
N MET A 423 26.47 -13.20 1.88
CA MET A 423 27.92 -13.10 1.64
C MET A 423 28.21 -12.64 0.21
N TYR A 424 27.51 -13.22 -0.77
CA TYR A 424 27.70 -12.88 -2.17
C TYR A 424 27.30 -11.42 -2.45
N ALA A 425 26.17 -10.95 -1.91
CA ALA A 425 25.68 -9.58 -2.08
C ALA A 425 26.62 -8.54 -1.43
N LEU A 426 27.19 -8.84 -0.25
CA LEU A 426 28.17 -7.98 0.41
C LEU A 426 29.45 -7.81 -0.45
N GLN A 427 29.89 -8.88 -1.11
CA GLN A 427 31.08 -8.85 -1.97
C GLN A 427 30.80 -8.30 -3.38
N ASN A 428 29.58 -8.49 -3.89
CA ASN A 428 29.19 -8.17 -5.26
C ASN A 428 27.88 -7.34 -5.30
N PRO A 429 27.85 -6.15 -4.68
CA PRO A 429 26.61 -5.40 -4.47
C PRO A 429 25.91 -4.99 -5.78
N LEU A 430 26.67 -4.87 -6.88
CA LEU A 430 26.14 -4.44 -8.19
C LEU A 430 25.74 -5.61 -9.10
N ASN A 431 25.86 -6.88 -8.65
CA ASN A 431 25.67 -8.05 -9.51
C ASN A 431 24.31 -8.11 -10.21
N LYS A 432 23.25 -7.64 -9.54
CA LYS A 432 21.87 -7.63 -10.06
C LYS A 432 21.39 -6.23 -10.50
N LEU A 433 22.27 -5.22 -10.52
CA LEU A 433 21.87 -3.82 -10.67
C LEU A 433 21.08 -3.58 -11.96
N GLU A 434 21.49 -4.18 -13.08
CA GLU A 434 20.80 -3.99 -14.35
C GLU A 434 19.40 -4.61 -14.35
N GLN A 435 19.24 -5.81 -13.77
CA GLN A 435 17.94 -6.44 -13.59
C GLN A 435 17.04 -5.62 -12.65
N GLN A 436 17.61 -5.05 -11.59
CA GLN A 436 16.90 -4.16 -10.67
C GLN A 436 16.40 -2.89 -11.38
N LYS A 437 17.26 -2.23 -12.18
CA LYS A 437 16.87 -1.07 -12.98
C LYS A 437 15.76 -1.42 -13.98
N GLN A 438 15.82 -2.59 -14.61
CA GLN A 438 14.78 -3.06 -15.53
C GLN A 438 13.44 -3.27 -14.81
N LEU A 439 13.45 -3.92 -13.65
CA LEU A 439 12.24 -4.13 -12.86
C LEU A 439 11.66 -2.80 -12.36
N VAL A 440 12.49 -1.88 -11.86
CA VAL A 440 12.06 -0.54 -11.44
C VAL A 440 11.43 0.21 -12.61
N ARG A 441 12.08 0.24 -13.79
CA ARG A 441 11.50 0.89 -15.00
C ARG A 441 10.16 0.28 -15.43
N MET A 442 9.95 -1.00 -15.17
CA MET A 442 8.70 -1.68 -15.49
C MET A 442 7.58 -1.30 -14.51
N GLN A 443 7.87 -1.24 -13.21
CA GLN A 443 6.88 -1.01 -12.15
C GLN A 443 6.65 0.47 -11.84
N VAL A 444 7.70 1.28 -11.95
CA VAL A 444 7.76 2.72 -11.68
C VAL A 444 8.22 3.41 -12.97
N VAL A 445 7.33 3.42 -13.97
CA VAL A 445 7.63 3.87 -15.34
C VAL A 445 7.97 5.35 -15.41
N THR A 446 7.30 6.15 -14.59
CA THR A 446 7.42 7.60 -14.58
C THR A 446 8.49 8.02 -13.57
N PRO A 447 9.33 9.05 -13.85
CA PRO A 447 10.30 9.57 -12.89
C PRO A 447 9.67 9.87 -11.52
N LEU A 448 10.43 9.79 -10.43
CA LEU A 448 9.88 10.14 -9.12
C LEU A 448 9.72 11.66 -8.98
N GLU A 449 10.65 12.42 -9.56
CA GLU A 449 10.64 13.87 -9.59
C GLU A 449 9.38 14.38 -10.31
N GLY A 450 8.67 15.31 -9.66
CA GLY A 450 7.45 15.91 -10.20
C GLY A 450 6.24 14.99 -10.23
N THR A 451 6.19 13.93 -9.41
CA THR A 451 5.04 13.01 -9.34
C THR A 451 3.79 13.76 -8.87
N SER A 452 3.91 14.51 -7.78
CA SER A 452 2.86 15.39 -7.27
C SER A 452 2.35 16.36 -8.34
N LYS A 453 3.26 17.00 -9.08
CA LYS A 453 2.92 17.93 -10.15
C LYS A 453 2.12 17.24 -11.26
N ARG A 454 2.57 16.08 -11.76
CA ARG A 454 1.86 15.32 -12.80
C ARG A 454 0.47 14.87 -12.37
N ILE A 455 0.31 14.43 -11.12
CA ILE A 455 -1.01 14.06 -10.58
C ILE A 455 -1.93 15.28 -10.63
N VAL A 456 -1.47 16.43 -10.14
CA VAL A 456 -2.23 17.68 -10.13
C VAL A 456 -2.59 18.17 -11.53
N GLU A 457 -1.64 18.13 -12.48
CA GLU A 457 -1.87 18.50 -13.89
C GLU A 457 -2.89 17.56 -14.55
N THR A 458 -2.83 16.26 -14.25
CA THR A 458 -3.80 15.27 -14.74
C THR A 458 -5.20 15.59 -14.22
N LEU A 459 -5.33 15.91 -12.93
CA LEU A 459 -6.61 16.29 -12.32
C LEU A 459 -7.15 17.60 -12.92
N ALA A 460 -6.29 18.60 -13.16
CA ALA A 460 -6.68 19.86 -13.79
C ALA A 460 -7.14 19.67 -15.24
N TYR A 461 -6.44 18.83 -16.02
CA TYR A 461 -6.79 18.46 -17.39
C TYR A 461 -8.17 17.79 -17.46
N LEU A 462 -8.47 16.88 -16.51
CA LEU A 462 -9.74 16.18 -16.46
C LEU A 462 -10.93 17.10 -16.27
N ILE A 463 -10.78 18.18 -15.50
CA ILE A 463 -11.85 19.19 -15.33
C ILE A 463 -12.09 19.99 -16.62
N GLU A 464 -11.04 20.23 -17.42
CA GLU A 464 -11.15 21.02 -18.67
C GLU A 464 -11.81 20.25 -19.81
N ASN A 465 -11.76 18.92 -19.74
CA ASN A 465 -12.18 18.02 -20.81
C ASN A 465 -13.37 17.14 -20.37
N GLN A 466 -14.16 17.64 -19.41
CA GLN A 466 -15.39 16.99 -18.92
C GLN A 466 -16.53 17.03 -19.93
#